data_AF-A0A961ILU7-F1
#
_entry.id   AF-A0A961ILU7-F1
#
_cell.length_a   1.000
_cell.length_b   1.000
_cell.length_c   1.000
_cell.angle_alpha   90.00
_cell.angle_beta   90.00
_cell.angle_gamma   90.00
#
_symmetry.space_group_name_H-M   'P 1'
#
loop_
_entity.id
_entity.type
_entity.pdbx_description
1 polymer ?
#
loop_
_entity_poly.entity_id
_entity_poly.type
_entity_poly.pdbx_seq_one_letter_code
_entity_poly.pdbx_strand_id
1 'polypeptide(L)'
;MQGELGLLEPDVIEGARNMVKRLVRMCVEELDRGWNSGNYLDAREHLYWIFDRLGRPGAQENVIYFIEALQSRHTETALRALQGLIMIGEAALPGLMGLRSRHHPLSREVGIAIRRIRKDRRTARLAYLKNRMYNRHRQTSAAPV
;
A
#
# COMPACT_ATOMS: atom_id res chain seq x y z
N MET A 1 1.80 37.29 -5.97
CA MET A 1 1.65 36.33 -7.09
C MET A 1 1.30 34.98 -6.48
N GLN A 2 0.01 34.68 -6.39
CA GLN A 2 -0.51 33.39 -5.95
C GLN A 2 -1.20 32.74 -7.15
N GLY A 3 -0.94 31.46 -7.37
CA GLY A 3 -1.89 30.58 -8.08
C GLY A 3 -1.47 30.10 -9.46
N GLU A 4 -0.53 29.15 -9.54
CA GLU A 4 -0.47 28.17 -10.64
C GLU A 4 0.08 26.84 -10.11
N LEU A 5 -0.65 26.21 -9.18
CA LEU A 5 -0.62 24.75 -9.08
C LEU A 5 -1.89 24.28 -9.79
N GLY A 6 -1.79 24.24 -11.12
CA GLY A 6 -2.86 23.74 -11.99
C GLY A 6 -3.28 22.36 -11.53
N LEU A 7 -4.52 22.25 -11.07
CA LEU A 7 -5.20 20.97 -10.88
C LEU A 7 -5.19 20.28 -12.25
N LEU A 8 -4.41 19.21 -12.38
CA LEU A 8 -4.45 18.37 -13.58
C LEU A 8 -5.89 17.97 -13.85
N GLU A 9 -6.33 18.12 -15.10
CA GLU A 9 -7.63 17.69 -15.58
C GLU A 9 -7.91 16.24 -15.11
N PRO A 10 -9.11 15.94 -14.56
CA PRO A 10 -9.45 14.61 -14.05
C PRO A 10 -9.15 13.46 -15.04
N ASP A 11 -9.31 13.72 -16.34
CA ASP A 11 -9.02 12.75 -17.41
C ASP A 11 -7.52 12.41 -17.52
N VAL A 12 -6.65 13.38 -17.24
CA VAL A 12 -5.19 13.16 -17.25
C VAL A 12 -4.78 12.31 -16.06
N ILE A 13 -5.38 12.55 -14.90
CA ILE A 13 -5.13 11.75 -13.68
C ILE A 13 -5.61 10.31 -13.91
N GLU A 14 -6.79 10.14 -14.49
CA GLU A 14 -7.36 8.82 -14.78
C GLU A 14 -6.55 8.08 -15.86
N GLY A 15 -6.10 8.78 -16.91
CA GLY A 15 -5.18 8.25 -17.91
C GLY A 15 -3.88 7.72 -17.30
N ALA A 16 -3.27 8.50 -16.39
CA ALA A 16 -2.06 8.08 -15.67
C ALA A 16 -2.29 6.84 -14.80
N ARG A 17 -3.42 6.77 -14.07
CA ARG A 17 -3.79 5.59 -13.26
C ARG A 17 -3.97 4.34 -14.11
N ASN A 18 -4.61 4.46 -15.26
CA ASN A 18 -4.79 3.35 -16.19
C ASN A 18 -3.47 2.87 -16.78
N MET A 19 -2.54 3.78 -17.05
CA MET A 19 -1.19 3.43 -17.47
C MET A 19 -0.43 2.65 -16.38
N VAL A 20 -0.45 3.12 -15.13
CA VAL A 20 0.17 2.41 -13.99
C VAL A 20 -0.44 1.03 -13.81
N LYS A 21 -1.77 0.92 -13.88
CA LYS A 21 -2.49 -0.36 -13.81
C LYS A 21 -1.97 -1.34 -14.87
N ARG A 22 -1.85 -0.87 -16.10
CA ARG A 22 -1.40 -1.67 -17.23
C ARG A 22 0.04 -2.12 -17.05
N LEU A 23 0.93 -1.25 -16.58
CA LEU A 23 2.33 -1.59 -16.30
C LEU A 23 2.45 -2.67 -15.23
N VAL A 24 1.73 -2.53 -14.10
CA VAL A 24 1.72 -3.54 -13.03
C VAL A 24 1.27 -4.89 -13.58
N ARG A 25 0.15 -4.91 -14.33
CA ARG A 25 -0.37 -6.14 -14.93
C ARG A 25 0.64 -6.77 -15.90
N MET A 26 1.21 -5.99 -16.81
CA MET A 26 2.20 -6.51 -17.78
C MET A 26 3.40 -7.13 -17.06
N CYS A 27 3.96 -6.46 -16.04
CA CYS A 27 5.07 -7.02 -15.29
C CYS A 27 4.68 -8.32 -14.56
N VAL A 28 3.50 -8.38 -13.93
CA VAL A 28 3.01 -9.60 -13.28
C VAL A 28 2.82 -10.74 -14.29
N GLU A 29 2.25 -10.45 -15.46
CA GLU A 29 2.08 -11.43 -16.54
C GLU A 29 3.41 -11.95 -17.08
N GLU A 30 4.39 -11.07 -17.32
CA GLU A 30 5.74 -11.49 -17.75
C GLU A 30 6.44 -12.33 -16.69
N LEU A 31 6.30 -11.97 -15.41
CA LEU A 31 6.83 -12.78 -14.32
C LEU A 31 6.17 -14.16 -14.30
N ASP A 32 4.83 -14.22 -14.38
CA ASP A 32 4.05 -15.47 -14.43
C ASP A 32 4.37 -16.35 -15.65
N ARG A 33 4.88 -15.78 -16.76
CA ARG A 33 5.38 -16.54 -17.93
C ARG A 33 6.76 -17.17 -17.71
N GLY A 34 7.51 -16.68 -16.72
CA GLY A 34 8.66 -17.37 -16.14
C GLY A 34 10.05 -16.89 -16.60
N TRP A 35 11.05 -17.50 -15.97
CA TRP A 35 12.49 -17.16 -15.99
C TRP A 35 13.16 -17.17 -17.38
N ASN A 36 12.54 -17.84 -18.36
CA ASN A 36 13.11 -18.00 -19.71
C ASN A 36 12.78 -16.85 -20.66
N SER A 37 12.01 -15.85 -20.23
CA SER A 37 11.88 -14.62 -20.99
C SER A 37 13.11 -13.75 -20.75
N GLY A 38 13.75 -13.26 -21.83
CA GLY A 38 14.87 -12.30 -21.70
C GLY A 38 14.51 -11.03 -20.91
N ASN A 39 13.20 -10.78 -20.72
CA ASN A 39 12.64 -9.62 -20.03
C ASN A 39 12.29 -9.90 -18.55
N TYR A 40 12.53 -11.11 -18.02
CA TYR A 40 12.10 -11.49 -16.66
C TYR A 40 12.75 -10.63 -15.58
N LEU A 41 14.07 -10.41 -15.67
CA LEU A 41 14.81 -9.61 -14.69
C LEU A 41 14.34 -8.16 -14.71
N ASP A 42 14.18 -7.59 -15.90
CA ASP A 42 13.69 -6.23 -16.10
C ASP A 42 12.27 -6.06 -15.56
N ALA A 43 11.36 -7.00 -15.84
CA ALA A 43 9.99 -6.97 -15.34
C ALA A 43 9.95 -7.02 -13.80
N ARG A 44 10.82 -7.81 -13.18
CA ARG A 44 10.92 -7.91 -11.72
C ARG A 44 11.37 -6.59 -11.10
N GLU A 45 12.46 -6.01 -11.62
CA GLU A 45 13.03 -4.77 -11.08
C GLU A 45 12.06 -3.60 -11.25
N HIS A 46 11.42 -3.49 -12.42
CA HIS A 46 10.39 -2.49 -12.66
C HIS A 46 9.20 -2.65 -11.71
N LEU A 47 8.71 -3.88 -11.51
CA LEU A 47 7.58 -4.11 -10.62
C LEU A 47 7.89 -3.73 -9.17
N TYR A 48 9.09 -4.04 -8.69
CA TYR A 48 9.50 -3.70 -7.32
C TYR A 48 9.65 -2.20 -7.16
N TRP A 49 10.26 -1.53 -8.13
CA TRP A 49 10.35 -0.08 -8.14
C TRP A 49 8.96 0.58 -8.14
N ILE A 50 8.01 0.05 -8.92
CA ILE A 50 6.62 0.52 -8.93
C ILE A 50 5.98 0.33 -7.54
N PHE A 51 6.12 -0.86 -6.94
CA PHE A 51 5.56 -1.15 -5.62
C PHE A 51 6.12 -0.26 -4.52
N ASP A 52 7.41 0.01 -4.51
CA ASP A 52 8.02 0.92 -3.54
C ASP A 52 7.47 2.35 -3.67
N ARG A 53 7.12 2.76 -4.89
CA ARG A 53 6.51 4.08 -5.13
C ARG A 53 5.04 4.15 -4.74
N LEU A 54 4.28 3.09 -5.00
CA LEU A 54 2.85 3.01 -4.73
C LEU A 54 2.53 2.67 -3.26
N GLY A 55 3.42 1.95 -2.58
CA GLY A 55 3.27 1.44 -1.21
C GLY A 55 3.52 2.49 -0.14
N ARG A 56 2.83 3.63 -0.21
CA ARG A 56 2.97 4.72 0.78
C ARG A 56 1.86 4.67 1.84
N PRO A 57 2.13 5.08 3.09
CA PRO A 57 1.11 5.16 4.12
C PRO A 57 -0.09 5.97 3.64
N GLY A 58 -1.30 5.39 3.74
CA GLY A 58 -2.54 6.06 3.37
C GLY A 58 -2.88 6.10 1.88
N ALA A 59 -2.08 5.50 0.99
CA ALA A 59 -2.35 5.44 -0.45
C ALA A 59 -3.44 4.40 -0.79
N GLN A 60 -4.68 4.67 -0.37
CA GLN A 60 -5.83 3.77 -0.50
C GLN A 60 -6.14 3.43 -1.97
N GLU A 61 -5.98 4.38 -2.87
CA GLU A 61 -6.20 4.23 -4.30
C GLU A 61 -5.30 3.17 -4.93
N ASN A 62 -4.12 2.93 -4.34
CA ASN A 62 -3.15 1.97 -4.86
C ASN A 62 -3.40 0.54 -4.40
N VAL A 63 -4.25 0.32 -3.39
CA VAL A 63 -4.55 -1.01 -2.82
C VAL A 63 -4.95 -2.00 -3.90
N ILE A 64 -5.70 -1.56 -4.91
CA ILE A 64 -6.17 -2.42 -6.00
C ILE A 64 -5.02 -3.10 -6.76
N TYR A 65 -3.92 -2.38 -7.02
CA TYR A 65 -2.76 -2.90 -7.75
C TYR A 65 -2.06 -4.01 -6.99
N PHE A 66 -1.95 -3.85 -5.66
CA PHE A 66 -1.33 -4.85 -4.81
C PHE A 66 -2.22 -6.07 -4.59
N ILE A 67 -3.55 -5.90 -4.53
CA ILE A 67 -4.50 -7.02 -4.44
C ILE A 67 -4.48 -7.85 -5.73
N GLU A 68 -4.36 -7.22 -6.89
CA GLU A 68 -4.18 -7.91 -8.18
C GLU A 68 -2.86 -8.69 -8.20
N ALA A 69 -1.76 -8.06 -7.80
CA ALA A 69 -0.45 -8.71 -7.76
C ALA A 69 -0.33 -9.86 -6.74
N LEU A 70 -1.17 -9.89 -5.71
CA LEU A 70 -1.25 -11.02 -4.78
C LEU A 70 -1.73 -12.31 -5.45
N GLN A 71 -2.40 -12.22 -6.60
CA GLN A 71 -2.88 -13.38 -7.38
C GLN A 71 -1.79 -13.97 -8.28
N SER A 72 -0.61 -13.36 -8.35
CA SER A 72 0.53 -13.88 -9.11
C SER A 72 0.91 -15.29 -8.64
N ARG A 73 1.32 -16.13 -9.60
CA ARG A 73 1.85 -17.47 -9.31
C ARG A 73 3.25 -17.41 -8.68
N HIS A 74 3.93 -16.28 -8.82
CA HIS A 74 5.24 -16.05 -8.23
C HIS A 74 5.09 -15.59 -6.78
N THR A 75 5.49 -16.48 -5.86
CA THR A 75 5.47 -16.22 -4.42
C THR A 75 6.22 -14.93 -4.05
N GLU A 76 7.34 -14.63 -4.72
CA GLU A 76 8.13 -13.43 -4.44
C GLU A 76 7.35 -12.14 -4.77
N THR A 77 6.72 -12.08 -5.95
CA THR A 77 5.84 -10.99 -6.38
C THR A 77 4.71 -10.77 -5.39
N ALA A 78 4.04 -11.85 -4.99
CA ALA A 78 2.92 -11.78 -4.08
C ALA A 78 3.37 -11.36 -2.66
N LEU A 79 4.53 -11.81 -2.18
CA LEU A 79 5.09 -11.34 -0.90
C LEU A 79 5.48 -9.87 -0.93
N ARG A 80 6.05 -9.38 -2.04
CA ARG A 80 6.32 -7.94 -2.23
C ARG A 80 5.04 -7.13 -2.29
N ALA A 81 4.02 -7.63 -2.97
CA ALA A 81 2.73 -6.98 -2.99
C ALA A 81 2.11 -6.89 -1.58
N LEU A 82 2.24 -7.95 -0.78
CA LEU A 82 1.81 -7.96 0.61
C LEU A 82 2.57 -6.94 1.47
N GLN A 83 3.88 -6.77 1.25
CA GLN A 83 4.68 -5.74 1.93
C GLN A 83 4.16 -4.33 1.61
N GLY A 84 3.85 -4.04 0.35
CA GLY A 84 3.25 -2.77 -0.05
C GLY A 84 1.91 -2.51 0.66
N LEU A 85 1.04 -3.52 0.77
CA LEU A 85 -0.22 -3.40 1.52
C LEU A 85 0.00 -3.14 3.02
N ILE A 86 1.02 -3.75 3.62
CA ILE A 86 1.41 -3.47 5.01
C ILE A 86 1.84 -2.01 5.16
N MET A 87 2.61 -1.48 4.21
CA MET A 87 3.05 -0.08 4.23
C MET A 87 1.91 0.91 4.04
N ILE A 88 0.93 0.58 3.17
CA ILE A 88 -0.30 1.38 3.02
C ILE A 88 -1.08 1.44 4.34
N GLY A 89 -1.12 0.33 5.08
CA GLY A 89 -1.69 0.27 6.42
C GLY A 89 -3.20 0.02 6.41
N GLU A 90 -3.97 0.79 7.19
CA GLU A 90 -5.38 0.50 7.44
C GLU A 90 -6.26 0.43 6.17
N ALA A 91 -5.96 1.26 5.18
CA ALA A 91 -6.70 1.29 3.92
C ALA A 91 -6.65 -0.05 3.16
N ALA A 92 -5.62 -0.87 3.40
CA ALA A 92 -5.48 -2.19 2.78
C ALA A 92 -6.33 -3.29 3.46
N LEU A 93 -6.85 -3.05 4.68
CA LEU A 93 -7.53 -4.06 5.48
C LEU A 93 -8.74 -4.70 4.78
N PRO A 94 -9.66 -3.96 4.12
CA PRO A 94 -10.79 -4.57 3.44
C PRO A 94 -10.36 -5.57 2.36
N GLY A 95 -9.37 -5.21 1.54
CA GLY A 95 -8.82 -6.09 0.50
C GLY A 95 -8.16 -7.34 1.08
N LEU A 96 -7.35 -7.18 2.13
CA LEU A 96 -6.70 -8.30 2.82
C LEU A 96 -7.70 -9.25 3.47
N MET A 97 -8.79 -8.73 4.06
CA MET A 97 -9.86 -9.57 4.62
C MET A 97 -10.58 -10.37 3.54
N GLY A 98 -10.85 -9.74 2.39
CA GLY A 98 -11.40 -10.43 1.22
C GLY A 98 -10.52 -11.59 0.76
N LEU A 99 -9.20 -11.39 0.68
CA LEU A 99 -8.26 -12.45 0.27
C LEU A 99 -8.15 -13.58 1.29
N ARG A 100 -8.14 -13.27 2.59
CA ARG A 100 -8.06 -14.28 3.65
C ARG A 100 -9.20 -15.32 3.57
N SER A 101 -10.38 -14.90 3.11
CA SER A 101 -11.56 -15.77 2.99
C SER A 101 -11.48 -16.81 1.86
N ARG A 102 -10.51 -16.72 0.94
CA ARG A 102 -10.48 -17.51 -0.30
C ARG A 102 -9.48 -18.70 -0.31
N HIS A 103 -8.98 -19.14 0.85
CA HIS A 103 -7.95 -20.20 0.94
C HIS A 103 -6.71 -19.94 0.06
N HIS A 104 -6.28 -18.67 -0.03
CA HIS A 104 -5.10 -18.29 -0.80
C HIS A 104 -3.82 -18.95 -0.24
N PRO A 105 -2.81 -19.31 -1.06
CA PRO A 105 -1.52 -19.86 -0.59
C PRO A 105 -0.86 -18.99 0.47
N LEU A 106 -1.07 -17.67 0.40
CA LEU A 106 -0.56 -16.68 1.35
C LEU A 106 -1.51 -16.38 2.53
N SER A 107 -2.54 -17.21 2.79
CA SER A 107 -3.56 -16.91 3.82
C SER A 107 -2.95 -16.70 5.21
N ARG A 108 -1.89 -17.44 5.53
CA ARG A 108 -1.14 -17.28 6.79
C ARG A 108 -0.47 -15.91 6.87
N GLU A 109 0.25 -15.53 5.82
CA GLU A 109 0.99 -14.27 5.68
C GLU A 109 0.02 -13.08 5.68
N VAL A 110 -1.10 -13.19 4.97
CA VAL A 110 -2.21 -12.23 5.00
C VAL A 110 -2.76 -12.07 6.42
N GLY A 111 -2.95 -13.17 7.16
CA GLY A 111 -3.38 -13.13 8.55
C GLY A 111 -2.36 -12.45 9.48
N ILE A 112 -1.06 -12.61 9.23
CA ILE A 112 0.02 -11.91 9.94
C ILE A 112 -0.01 -10.40 9.59
N ALA A 113 -0.14 -10.06 8.31
CA ALA A 113 -0.21 -8.68 7.81
C ALA A 113 -1.38 -7.91 8.47
N ILE A 114 -2.59 -8.49 8.48
CA ILE A 114 -3.76 -7.90 9.12
C ILE A 114 -3.51 -7.64 10.61
N ARG A 115 -2.91 -8.60 11.33
CA ARG A 115 -2.59 -8.44 12.76
C ARG A 115 -1.57 -7.32 12.98
N ARG A 116 -0.55 -7.23 12.14
CA ARG A 116 0.49 -6.19 12.18
C ARG A 116 -0.14 -4.80 11.99
N ILE A 117 -0.90 -4.60 10.91
CA ILE A 117 -1.57 -3.32 10.62
C ILE A 117 -2.45 -2.87 11.79
N ARG A 118 -3.25 -3.79 12.36
CA ARG A 118 -4.10 -3.49 13.53
C ARG A 118 -3.30 -3.12 14.77
N LYS A 119 -2.17 -3.78 15.02
CA LYS A 119 -1.26 -3.47 16.13
C LYS A 119 -0.66 -2.07 15.94
N ASP A 120 -0.20 -1.74 14.74
CA ASP A 120 0.41 -0.45 14.43
C ASP A 120 -0.60 0.70 14.60
N ARG A 121 -1.84 0.52 14.11
CA ARG A 121 -2.97 1.42 14.39
C ARG A 121 -3.16 1.65 15.89
N ARG A 122 -3.23 0.57 16.67
CA ARG A 122 -3.48 0.66 18.12
C ARG A 122 -2.37 1.46 18.80
N THR A 123 -1.12 1.18 18.45
CA THR A 123 0.05 1.89 18.98
C THR A 123 0.01 3.37 18.62
N ALA A 124 -0.27 3.71 17.36
CA ALA A 124 -0.39 5.10 16.90
C ALA A 124 -1.51 5.85 17.64
N ARG A 125 -2.66 5.21 17.84
CA ARG A 125 -3.79 5.79 18.60
C ARG A 125 -3.44 6.06 20.06
N LEU A 126 -2.76 5.13 20.72
CA LEU A 126 -2.32 5.33 22.11
C LEU A 126 -1.29 6.46 22.23
N ALA A 127 -0.34 6.53 21.30
CA ALA A 127 0.63 7.62 21.24
C ALA A 127 -0.06 8.99 21.06
N TYR A 128 -1.03 9.06 20.14
CA TYR A 128 -1.83 10.27 19.92
C TYR A 128 -2.59 10.71 21.19
N LEU A 129 -3.27 9.77 21.87
CA LEU A 129 -4.01 10.08 23.10
C LEU A 129 -3.08 10.56 24.22
N LYS A 130 -1.92 9.92 24.39
CA LYS A 130 -0.90 10.33 25.37
C LYS A 130 -0.41 11.74 25.10
N ASN A 131 -0.07 12.06 23.85
CA ASN A 131 0.34 13.41 23.45
C ASN A 131 -0.77 14.45 23.66
N ARG A 132 -2.03 14.10 23.35
CA ARG A 132 -3.18 14.99 23.56
C ARG A 132 -3.43 15.27 25.04
N MET A 133 -3.21 14.30 25.93
CA MET A 133 -3.32 14.52 27.38
C MET A 133 -2.18 15.40 27.89
N TYR A 134 -0.93 15.09 27.49
CA TYR A 134 0.24 15.89 27.87
C TYR A 134 0.11 17.36 27.45
N ASN A 135 -0.30 17.62 26.21
CA ASN A 135 -0.47 18.99 25.69
C ASN A 135 -1.59 19.76 26.40
N ARG A 136 -2.68 19.09 26.81
CA ARG A 136 -3.75 19.72 27.59
C ARG A 136 -3.25 20.17 28.96
N HIS A 137 -2.52 19.31 29.67
CA HIS A 137 -1.97 19.66 30.99
C HIS A 137 -0.98 20.81 30.92
N ARG A 138 -0.12 20.85 29.90
CA ARG A 138 0.84 21.94 29.70
C ARG A 138 0.16 23.29 29.42
N GLN A 139 -0.95 23.30 28.68
CA GLN A 139 -1.70 24.53 28.39
C GLN A 139 -2.46 25.05 29.62
N THR A 140 -3.01 24.16 30.45
CA THR A 140 -3.68 24.56 31.70
C THR A 140 -2.72 25.08 32.77
N SER A 141 -1.47 24.59 32.79
CA SER A 141 -0.43 25.06 33.72
C SER A 141 0.24 26.38 33.31
N ALA A 142 0.01 26.86 32.09
CA ALA A 142 0.63 28.07 31.54
C ALA A 142 -0.32 29.28 31.48
N ALA A 143 -1.55 29.15 32.01
CA ALA A 143 -2.45 30.29 32.19
C ALA A 143 -1.92 31.15 33.37
N PRO A 144 -1.58 32.44 33.15
CA PRO A 144 -1.16 33.30 34.23
C PRO A 144 -2.35 33.58 35.16
N VAL A 145 -2.09 33.47 36.47
CA VAL A 145 -2.98 33.95 37.55
C VAL A 145 -2.84 35.46 37.66
#